data_AF-A0A2V4VST8-F1
#
_entry.id   AF-A0A2V4VST8-F1
#
_cell.length_a   1.000
_cell.length_b   1.000
_cell.length_c   1.000
_cell.angle_alpha   90.00
_cell.angle_beta   90.00
_cell.angle_gamma   90.00
#
_symmetry.space_group_name_H-M   'P 1'
#
loop_
_entity.id
_entity.type
_entity.pdbx_description
1 polymer ?
#
loop_
_entity_poly.entity_id
_entity_poly.type
_entity_poly.pdbx_seq_one_letter_code
_entity_poly.pdbx_strand_id
1 'polypeptide(L)'
;MERADVLRLFVLITDEYPNFDDSDENVDRHLKELKDFPFETAVQNVERHIKISSFYPKISEIRGFAADQSARERELAETRAYLDQREVNRAKATLPPPGWKDDLLAKLRRN
;
A
#
# COMPACT_ATOMS: atom_id res chain seq x y z
N MET A 1 -6.95 -17.68 8.08
CA MET A 1 -5.80 -18.40 8.69
C MET A 1 -6.27 -19.34 9.79
N GLU A 2 -5.44 -20.30 10.19
CA GLU A 2 -5.74 -21.28 11.25
C GLU A 2 -5.29 -20.81 12.64
N ARG A 3 -5.72 -21.50 13.71
CA ARG A 3 -5.32 -21.16 15.10
C ARG A 3 -3.80 -21.13 15.28
N ALA A 4 -3.09 -22.05 14.64
CA ALA A 4 -1.62 -22.10 14.66
C ALA A 4 -0.98 -20.85 14.05
N ASP A 5 -1.60 -20.26 13.02
CA ASP A 5 -1.14 -19.04 12.37
C ASP A 5 -1.33 -17.83 13.29
N VAL A 6 -2.46 -17.75 14.00
CA VAL A 6 -2.73 -16.69 14.98
C VAL A 6 -1.72 -16.75 16.13
N LEU A 7 -1.39 -17.95 16.62
CA LEU A 7 -0.36 -18.13 17.64
C LEU A 7 1.02 -17.66 17.16
N ARG A 8 1.38 -17.93 15.89
CA ARG A 8 2.63 -17.42 15.30
C ARG A 8 2.65 -15.89 15.22
N LEU A 9 1.52 -15.26 14.89
CA LEU A 9 1.39 -13.80 14.94
C LEU A 9 1.59 -13.27 16.36
N PHE A 10 1.04 -13.96 17.35
CA PHE A 10 1.15 -13.55 18.75
C PHE A 10 2.60 -13.61 19.23
N VAL A 11 3.36 -14.65 18.86
CA VAL A 11 4.80 -14.74 19.15
C VAL A 11 5.55 -13.51 18.62
N LEU A 12 5.29 -13.14 17.36
CA LEU A 12 5.86 -11.93 16.74
C LEU A 12 5.52 -10.65 17.51
N ILE A 13 4.29 -10.54 18.02
CA ILE A 13 3.84 -9.38 18.78
C ILE A 13 4.45 -9.37 20.19
N THR A 14 4.52 -10.52 20.88
CA THR A 14 5.08 -10.61 22.24
C THR A 14 6.58 -10.35 22.27
N ASP A 15 7.30 -10.73 21.20
CA ASP A 15 8.75 -10.49 21.08
C ASP A 15 9.08 -8.98 21.11
N GLU A 16 8.23 -8.14 20.51
CA GLU A 16 8.40 -6.68 20.52
C GLU A 16 7.65 -6.00 21.68
N TYR A 17 6.52 -6.56 22.11
CA TYR A 17 5.64 -6.02 23.13
C TYR A 17 5.46 -7.01 24.29
N PRO A 18 6.37 -7.01 25.29
CA PRO A 18 6.34 -7.98 26.40
C PRO A 18 5.07 -7.98 27.25
N ASN A 19 4.29 -6.89 27.21
CA ASN A 19 3.05 -6.74 27.96
C ASN A 19 1.79 -7.11 27.15
N PHE A 20 1.97 -7.72 25.98
CA PHE A 20 0.86 -8.17 25.16
C PHE A 20 0.17 -9.38 25.79
N ASP A 21 -1.16 -9.42 25.72
CA ASP A 21 -1.97 -10.52 26.24
C ASP A 21 -1.99 -11.67 25.22
N ASP A 22 -1.29 -12.76 25.51
CA ASP A 22 -1.22 -13.96 24.69
C ASP A 22 -2.15 -15.09 25.17
N SER A 23 -3.12 -14.77 26.05
CA SER A 23 -4.08 -15.73 26.57
C SER A 23 -4.88 -16.43 25.47
N ASP A 24 -5.29 -17.68 25.74
CA ASP A 24 -6.10 -18.47 24.81
C ASP A 24 -7.41 -17.77 24.42
N GLU A 25 -8.03 -17.02 25.34
CA GLU A 25 -9.23 -16.24 25.07
C GLU A 25 -8.96 -15.15 24.02
N ASN A 26 -7.82 -14.47 24.12
CA ASN A 26 -7.43 -13.45 23.15
C ASN A 26 -7.06 -14.07 21.79
N VAL A 27 -6.44 -15.25 21.78
CA VAL A 27 -6.15 -16.02 20.55
C VAL A 27 -7.46 -16.37 19.84
N ASP A 28 -8.44 -16.91 20.56
CA ASP A 28 -9.72 -17.31 19.97
C ASP A 28 -10.52 -16.08 19.47
N ARG A 29 -10.42 -14.94 20.17
CA ARG A 29 -10.98 -13.66 19.70
C ARG A 29 -10.37 -13.22 18.38
N HIS A 30 -9.05 -13.31 18.23
CA HIS A 30 -8.35 -12.95 16.99
C HIS A 30 -8.65 -13.94 15.87
N LEU A 31 -8.70 -15.24 16.17
CA LEU A 31 -9.03 -16.28 15.21
C LEU A 31 -10.41 -16.05 14.58
N LYS A 32 -11.41 -15.65 15.37
CA LYS A 32 -12.76 -15.35 14.86
C LYS A 32 -12.75 -14.29 13.76
N GLU A 33 -11.92 -13.27 13.89
CA GLU A 33 -11.84 -12.11 12.99
C GLU A 33 -10.80 -12.25 11.87
N LEU A 34 -9.83 -13.15 12.03
CA LEU A 34 -8.73 -13.38 11.07
C LEU A 34 -8.86 -14.69 10.28
N LYS A 35 -9.89 -15.52 10.55
CA LYS A 35 -10.10 -16.82 9.89
C LYS A 35 -10.15 -16.74 8.36
N ASP A 36 -10.70 -15.66 7.82
CA ASP A 36 -10.87 -15.39 6.38
C ASP A 36 -9.70 -14.59 5.79
N PHE A 37 -8.71 -14.23 6.61
CA PHE A 37 -7.60 -13.38 6.20
C PHE A 37 -6.31 -14.18 5.92
N PRO A 38 -5.52 -13.81 4.90
CA PRO A 38 -4.23 -14.45 4.62
C PRO A 38 -3.19 -14.19 5.71
N PHE A 39 -2.49 -15.24 6.14
CA PHE A 39 -1.45 -15.14 7.18
C PHE A 39 -0.29 -14.23 6.77
N GLU A 40 0.25 -14.42 5.57
CA GLU A 40 1.38 -13.62 5.06
C GLU A 40 1.09 -12.11 5.07
N THR A 41 -0.14 -11.73 4.70
CA THR A 41 -0.56 -10.32 4.72
C THR A 41 -0.68 -9.79 6.15
N ALA A 42 -1.16 -10.61 7.10
CA ALA A 42 -1.22 -10.23 8.51
C ALA A 42 0.18 -10.00 9.10
N VAL A 43 1.15 -10.86 8.76
CA VAL A 43 2.54 -10.71 9.19
C VAL A 43 3.11 -9.39 8.67
N GLN A 44 2.96 -9.11 7.38
CA GLN A 44 3.43 -7.85 6.79
C GLN A 44 2.81 -6.60 7.45
N ASN A 45 1.53 -6.67 7.81
CA ASN A 45 0.84 -5.58 8.50
C ASN A 45 1.38 -5.40 9.92
N VAL A 46 1.59 -6.48 10.67
CA VAL A 46 2.18 -6.45 12.02
C VAL A 46 3.60 -5.90 11.99
N GLU A 47 4.46 -6.37 11.08
CA GLU A 47 5.83 -5.87 10.92
C GLU A 47 5.85 -4.38 10.57
N ARG A 48 4.92 -3.92 9.74
CA ARG A 48 4.79 -2.50 9.41
C ARG A 48 4.36 -1.69 10.62
N HIS A 49 3.41 -2.20 11.40
CA HIS A 49 2.92 -1.55 12.62
C HIS A 49 4.02 -1.41 13.67
N ILE A 50 4.80 -2.48 13.88
CA ILE A 50 5.96 -2.49 14.80
C ILE A 50 6.94 -1.36 14.48
N LYS A 51 7.18 -1.07 13.20
CA LYS A 51 8.11 -0.01 12.77
C LYS A 51 7.62 1.41 13.07
N ILE A 52 6.32 1.62 13.28
CA ILE A 52 5.73 2.96 13.39
C ILE A 52 5.09 3.23 14.75
N SER A 53 4.79 2.20 15.53
CA SER A 53 4.02 2.30 16.77
C SER A 53 4.71 1.60 17.92
N SER A 54 4.80 2.30 19.05
CA SER A 54 5.26 1.74 20.33
C SER A 54 4.18 0.93 21.07
N PHE A 55 2.96 0.88 20.52
CA PHE A 55 1.83 0.13 21.08
C PHE A 55 1.46 -1.05 20.18
N TYR A 56 1.07 -2.17 20.81
CA TYR A 56 0.68 -3.40 20.12
C TYR A 56 -0.49 -3.17 19.14
N PRO A 57 -0.51 -3.89 18.01
CA PRO A 57 -1.53 -3.72 16.98
C PRO A 57 -2.90 -4.24 17.43
N LYS A 58 -3.95 -3.54 17.04
CA LYS A 58 -5.35 -3.99 17.14
C LYS A 58 -5.68 -4.95 16.00
N ILE A 59 -6.73 -5.77 16.16
CA ILE A 59 -7.22 -6.70 15.13
C ILE A 59 -7.43 -5.99 13.77
N SER A 60 -7.97 -4.76 13.78
CA SER A 60 -8.16 -3.95 12.56
C SER A 60 -6.85 -3.59 11.86
N GLU A 61 -5.78 -3.35 12.62
CA GLU A 61 -4.46 -3.00 12.10
C GLU A 61 -3.75 -4.24 11.56
N ILE A 62 -3.92 -5.40 12.21
CA ILE A 62 -3.44 -6.70 11.72
C ILE A 62 -4.10 -7.07 10.40
N ARG A 63 -5.43 -6.92 10.30
CA ARG A 63 -6.17 -7.18 9.06
C ARG A 63 -5.82 -6.14 7.98
N GLY A 64 -5.56 -4.91 8.38
CA GLY A 64 -5.31 -3.80 7.47
C GLY A 64 -6.50 -3.52 6.55
N PHE A 65 -6.37 -2.48 5.74
CA PHE A 65 -7.31 -2.23 4.64
C PHE A 65 -6.78 -2.92 3.38
N ALA A 66 -7.03 -4.22 3.23
CA ALA A 66 -6.51 -5.02 2.11
C ALA A 66 -6.89 -4.46 0.72
N ALA A 67 -8.07 -3.84 0.61
CA ALA A 67 -8.50 -3.15 -0.60
C ALA A 67 -7.64 -1.91 -0.92
N ASP A 68 -7.21 -1.18 0.11
CA ASP A 68 -6.47 0.08 -0.02
C ASP A 68 -5.01 -0.17 -0.42
N GLN A 69 -4.41 -1.24 0.11
CA GLN A 69 -2.99 -1.52 -0.13
C GLN A 69 -2.69 -1.90 -1.58
N SER A 70 -3.50 -2.79 -2.17
CA SER A 70 -3.33 -3.20 -3.58
C SER A 70 -3.69 -2.08 -4.57
N ALA A 71 -4.72 -1.27 -4.25
CA ALA A 71 -5.08 -0.09 -5.02
C ALA A 71 -3.94 0.94 -4.99
N ARG A 72 -3.39 1.22 -3.81
CA ARG A 72 -2.26 2.13 -3.63
C ARG A 72 -1.02 1.69 -4.40
N GLU A 73 -0.69 0.39 -4.40
CA GLU A 73 0.45 -0.13 -5.16
C GLU A 73 0.27 0.06 -6.67
N ARG A 74 -0.95 -0.14 -7.18
CA ARG A 74 -1.28 0.14 -8.59
C ARG A 74 -1.15 1.62 -8.91
N GLU A 75 -1.72 2.50 -8.09
CA GLU A 75 -1.65 3.95 -8.29
C GLU A 75 -0.20 4.46 -8.27
N LEU A 76 0.64 3.94 -7.38
CA LEU A 76 2.06 4.28 -7.32
C LEU A 76 2.80 3.82 -8.58
N ALA A 77 2.52 2.61 -9.07
CA ALA A 77 3.13 2.09 -10.29
C ALA A 77 2.71 2.91 -11.52
N GLU A 78 1.43 3.26 -11.64
CA GLU A 78 0.89 4.10 -12.72
C GLU A 78 1.50 5.51 -12.69
N THR A 79 1.59 6.12 -11.51
CA THR A 79 2.21 7.43 -11.33
C THR A 79 3.68 7.40 -11.75
N ARG A 80 4.41 6.36 -11.37
CA ARG A 80 5.82 6.23 -11.71
C ARG A 80 6.03 6.08 -13.21
N ALA A 81 5.23 5.21 -13.86
CA ALA A 81 5.26 5.05 -15.30
C ALA A 81 4.93 6.38 -16.04
N TYR A 82 3.96 7.15 -15.54
CA TYR A 82 3.62 8.46 -16.09
C TYR A 82 4.78 9.46 -15.97
N LEU A 83 5.42 9.53 -14.81
CA LEU A 83 6.56 10.42 -14.58
C LEU A 83 7.77 10.05 -15.45
N ASP A 84 8.06 8.75 -15.59
CA ASP A 84 9.14 8.27 -16.46
C ASP A 84 8.87 8.65 -17.92
N GLN A 85 7.63 8.47 -18.40
CA GLN A 85 7.24 8.88 -19.74
C GLN A 85 7.36 10.40 -19.93
N ARG A 86 7.02 11.19 -18.91
CA ARG A 86 7.14 12.64 -18.94
C ARG A 86 8.60 13.08 -19.04
N GLU A 87 9.51 12.44 -18.32
CA GLU A 87 10.95 12.74 -18.41
C GLU A 87 11.53 12.35 -19.78
N VAL A 88 11.11 11.21 -20.35
CA VAL A 88 11.47 10.83 -21.74
C VAL A 88 10.99 11.87 -22.74
N ASN A 89 9.76 12.36 -22.59
CA ASN A 89 9.20 13.39 -23.47
C ASN A 89 9.92 14.73 -23.30
N ARG A 90 10.28 15.09 -22.07
CA ARG A 90 11.05 16.30 -21.77
C ARG A 90 12.43 16.26 -22.42
N ALA A 91 13.12 15.12 -22.36
CA ALA A 91 14.41 14.94 -23.02
C ALA A 91 14.33 15.08 -24.55
N LYS A 92 13.18 14.72 -25.15
CA LYS A 92 12.91 14.86 -26.58
C LYS A 92 12.31 16.21 -26.98
N ALA A 93 11.97 17.06 -26.01
CA ALA A 93 11.29 18.32 -26.28
C ALA A 93 12.25 19.28 -27.00
N THR A 94 12.02 19.49 -28.30
CA THR A 94 12.69 20.51 -29.08
C THR A 94 11.87 21.79 -29.11
N LEU A 95 12.52 22.92 -29.36
CA LEU A 95 11.82 24.16 -29.63
C LEU A 95 10.84 23.95 -30.81
N PRO A 96 9.59 24.43 -30.69
CA PRO A 96 8.65 24.28 -31.77
C PRO A 96 9.15 25.06 -33.01
N PRO A 97 8.85 24.60 -34.24
CA PRO A 97 9.33 25.24 -35.46
C PRO A 97 8.95 26.73 -35.51
N PRO A 98 9.80 27.62 -36.05
CA PRO A 98 9.45 29.04 -36.20
C PRO A 98 8.12 29.22 -36.94
N GLY A 99 7.25 30.11 -36.47
CA GLY A 99 5.94 30.38 -37.09
C GLY A 99 4.83 29.34 -36.80
N TRP A 100 5.12 28.25 -36.10
CA TRP A 100 4.13 27.19 -35.81
C TRP A 100 2.83 27.70 -35.17
N LYS A 101 2.95 28.71 -34.31
CA LYS A 101 1.82 29.31 -33.60
C LYS A 101 0.89 30.05 -34.56
N ASP A 102 1.45 30.78 -35.52
CA ASP A 102 0.69 31.54 -36.49
C ASP A 102 -0.05 30.61 -37.46
N ASP A 103 0.61 29.52 -37.89
CA ASP A 103 -0.02 28.47 -38.70
C ASP A 103 -1.16 27.75 -37.98
N LEU A 104 -1.00 27.48 -36.69
CA LEU A 104 -2.04 26.86 -35.86
C LEU A 104 -3.25 27.79 -35.71
N LEU A 105 -3.01 29.06 -35.42
CA LEU A 105 -4.06 30.08 -35.30
C LEU A 105 -4.80 30.32 -36.62
N ALA A 106 -4.09 30.27 -37.76
CA ALA A 106 -4.70 30.36 -39.08
C ALA A 106 -5.63 29.17 -39.39
N LYS A 107 -5.26 27.95 -38.98
CA LYS A 107 -6.12 26.76 -39.11
C LYS A 107 -7.35 26.82 -38.20
N LEU A 108 -7.19 27.26 -36.95
CA LEU A 108 -8.29 27.39 -35.98
C LEU A 108 -9.33 28.45 -36.37
N ARG A 109 -8.91 29.53 -37.06
CA ARG A 109 -9.80 30.58 -37.56
C ARG A 109 -10.57 30.21 -38.83
N ARG A 110 -10.22 29.09 -39.47
CA ARG A 110 -10.87 28.58 -40.71
C ARG A 110 -11.97 27.55 -40.44
N ASN A 111 -12.16 27.14 -39.19
CA ASN A 111 -13.36 26.45 -38.69
C ASN A 111 -14.29 27.46 -38.02
#